data_AF-A0A958G572-F1
#
_entry.id   AF-A0A958G572-F1
#
_cell.length_a   1.000
_cell.length_b   1.000
_cell.length_c   1.000
_cell.angle_alpha   90.00
_cell.angle_beta   90.00
_cell.angle_gamma   90.00
#
_symmetry.space_group_name_H-M   'P 1'
#
loop_
_entity.id
_entity.type
_entity.pdbx_description
1 polymer ?
#
loop_
_entity_poly.entity_id
_entity_poly.type
_entity_poly.pdbx_seq_one_letter_code
_entity_poly.pdbx_strand_id
1 'polypeptide(L)'
;MSKPLLGILLGAVLGFFDGMTAWFTPEVREQMVLIVASSTFKGLVAGIVIGFVAQRVNSLPLGILIGLIVAILVTLPFALMEDPATGNTYFWEIMLPGALVGAIVGYATQRYGIRKQAA
;
A
#
# COMPACT_ATOMS: atom_id res chain seq x y z
N MET A 1 -8.59 -15.95 8.41
CA MET A 1 -8.17 -14.65 8.96
C MET A 1 -9.23 -13.60 8.67
N SER A 2 -9.49 -12.65 9.59
CA SER A 2 -10.48 -11.60 9.33
C SER A 2 -9.98 -10.64 8.23
N LYS A 3 -10.90 -10.05 7.44
CA LYS A 3 -10.53 -9.09 6.39
C LYS A 3 -9.63 -7.94 6.88
N PRO A 4 -9.87 -7.29 8.04
CA PRO A 4 -8.99 -6.25 8.55
C PRO A 4 -7.60 -6.76 8.91
N LEU A 5 -7.50 -7.91 9.59
CA LEU A 5 -6.21 -8.48 9.98
C LEU A 5 -5.39 -8.88 8.74
N LEU A 6 -6.05 -9.46 7.73
CA LEU A 6 -5.41 -9.76 6.44
C LEU A 6 -4.92 -8.50 5.73
N GLY A 7 -5.73 -7.44 5.73
CA GLY A 7 -5.36 -6.14 5.16
C GLY A 7 -4.13 -5.53 5.84
N ILE A 8 -4.08 -5.54 7.18
CA ILE A 8 -2.96 -5.01 7.96
C ILE A 8 -1.68 -5.79 7.67
N LEU A 9 -1.72 -7.13 7.76
CA LEU A 9 -0.53 -7.96 7.58
C LEU A 9 0.01 -7.87 6.15
N LEU A 10 -0.86 -7.99 5.14
CA LEU A 10 -0.43 -7.86 3.75
C LEU A 10 0.04 -6.44 3.44
N GLY A 11 -0.67 -5.42 3.94
CA GLY A 11 -0.27 -4.03 3.77
C GLY A 11 1.13 -3.75 4.33
N ALA A 12 1.45 -4.28 5.51
CA ALA A 12 2.78 -4.15 6.10
C ALA A 12 3.86 -4.85 5.27
N VAL A 13 3.64 -6.12 4.94
CA VAL A 13 4.62 -6.95 4.21
C VAL A 13 4.85 -6.41 2.81
N LEU A 14 3.78 -6.09 2.08
CA LEU A 14 3.88 -5.56 0.73
C LEU A 14 4.37 -4.11 0.72
N GLY A 15 4.04 -3.30 1.72
CA GLY A 15 4.59 -1.95 1.88
C GLY A 15 6.10 -1.94 2.16
N PHE A 16 6.61 -2.95 2.88
CA PHE A 16 8.04 -3.17 3.02
C PHE A 16 8.69 -3.47 1.67
N PHE A 17 8.13 -4.39 0.88
CA PHE A 17 8.63 -4.70 -0.46
C PHE A 17 8.51 -3.54 -1.45
N ASP A 18 7.45 -2.73 -1.35
CA ASP A 18 7.30 -1.46 -2.08
C ASP A 18 8.49 -0.54 -1.79
N GLY A 19 8.80 -0.28 -0.52
CA GLY A 19 9.96 0.54 -0.16
C GLY A 19 11.30 -0.05 -0.64
N MET A 20 11.44 -1.38 -0.67
CA MET A 20 12.64 -2.02 -1.21
C MET A 20 12.82 -1.82 -2.72
N THR A 21 11.78 -1.45 -3.47
CA THR A 21 11.91 -1.14 -4.90
C THR A 21 12.83 0.06 -5.16
N ALA A 22 13.01 0.94 -4.16
CA ALA A 22 14.00 2.02 -4.23
C ALA A 22 15.44 1.55 -4.41
N TRP A 23 15.74 0.25 -4.20
CA TRP A 23 17.05 -0.32 -4.51
C TRP A 23 17.42 -0.20 -5.99
N PHE A 24 16.41 -0.16 -6.87
CA PHE A 24 16.57 0.04 -8.30
C PHE A 24 16.85 1.50 -8.69
N THR A 25 16.81 2.43 -7.73
CA THR A 25 17.10 3.86 -7.91
C THR A 25 18.37 4.21 -7.14
N PRO A 26 19.56 4.12 -7.77
CA PRO A 26 20.84 4.29 -7.09
C PRO A 26 20.96 5.59 -6.29
N GLU A 27 20.32 6.66 -6.76
CA GLU A 27 20.39 8.02 -6.23
C GLU A 27 19.80 8.15 -4.82
N VAL A 28 18.86 7.26 -4.43
CA VAL A 28 18.18 7.31 -3.13
C VAL A 28 18.55 6.16 -2.19
N ARG A 29 19.56 5.35 -2.54
CA ARG A 29 19.97 4.19 -1.73
C ARG A 29 20.44 4.56 -0.32
N GLU A 30 21.02 5.75 -0.15
CA GLU A 30 21.41 6.23 1.19
C GLU A 30 20.20 6.46 2.11
N GLN A 31 19.02 6.70 1.51
CA GLN A 31 17.76 6.94 2.21
C GLN A 31 16.91 5.66 2.35
N MET A 32 17.45 4.50 1.97
CA MET A 32 16.71 3.23 1.89
C MET A 32 15.92 2.90 3.15
N VAL A 33 16.53 3.06 4.33
CA VAL A 33 15.87 2.74 5.62
C VAL A 33 14.63 3.61 5.82
N LEU A 34 14.71 4.90 5.50
CA LEU A 34 13.59 5.83 5.61
C LEU A 34 12.49 5.52 4.59
N ILE A 35 12.88 5.19 3.35
CA ILE A 35 11.94 4.82 2.28
C ILE A 35 11.20 3.53 2.63
N VAL A 36 11.90 2.53 3.15
CA VAL A 36 11.30 1.26 3.60
C VAL A 36 10.37 1.48 4.80
N ALA A 37 10.79 2.27 5.79
CA ALA A 37 9.98 2.57 6.96
C ALA A 37 8.69 3.32 6.58
N SER A 38 8.81 4.38 5.78
CA SER A 38 7.67 5.17 5.31
C SER A 38 6.75 4.37 4.40
N SER A 39 7.29 3.48 3.55
CA SER A 39 6.47 2.62 2.68
C SER A 39 5.76 1.50 3.44
N THR A 40 6.39 0.94 4.47
CA THR A 40 5.72 0.03 5.40
C THR A 40 4.57 0.75 6.12
N PHE A 41 4.76 2.00 6.55
CA PHE A 41 3.71 2.80 7.17
C PHE A 41 2.55 3.10 6.21
N LYS A 42 2.83 3.56 4.98
CA LYS A 42 1.83 3.75 3.93
C LYS A 42 1.03 2.46 3.67
N GLY A 43 1.74 1.33 3.55
CA GLY A 43 1.15 0.01 3.34
C GLY A 43 0.25 -0.43 4.50
N LEU A 44 0.65 -0.19 5.74
CA LEU A 44 -0.18 -0.42 6.93
C LEU A 44 -1.45 0.43 6.90
N VAL A 45 -1.33 1.74 6.67
CA VAL A 45 -2.47 2.66 6.60
C VAL A 45 -3.45 2.23 5.50
N ALA A 46 -2.95 1.95 4.30
CA ALA A 46 -3.77 1.43 3.20
C ALA A 46 -4.42 0.09 3.58
N GLY A 47 -3.66 -0.84 4.16
CA GLY A 47 -4.12 -2.16 4.59
C GLY A 47 -5.24 -2.12 5.62
N ILE A 48 -5.15 -1.20 6.59
CA ILE A 48 -6.22 -0.92 7.57
C ILE A 48 -7.48 -0.50 6.82
N VAL A 49 -7.40 0.57 6.04
CA VAL A 49 -8.56 1.14 5.34
C VAL A 49 -9.21 0.10 4.42
N ILE A 50 -8.41 -0.56 3.58
CA ILE A 50 -8.89 -1.58 2.63
C ILE A 50 -9.53 -2.75 3.37
N GLY A 51 -8.87 -3.28 4.42
CA GLY A 51 -9.38 -4.41 5.18
C GLY A 51 -10.71 -4.12 5.90
N PHE A 52 -10.89 -2.91 6.42
CA PHE A 52 -12.15 -2.47 7.02
C PHE A 52 -13.26 -2.22 6.00
N VAL A 53 -12.94 -1.63 4.84
CA VAL A 53 -13.92 -1.43 3.76
C VAL A 53 -14.34 -2.77 3.17
N ALA A 54 -13.42 -3.73 3.04
CA ALA A 54 -13.70 -5.07 2.56
C ALA A 54 -14.69 -5.83 3.45
N GLN A 55 -14.84 -5.48 4.74
CA GLN A 55 -15.91 -6.05 5.57
C GLN A 55 -17.31 -5.59 5.15
N ARG A 56 -17.43 -4.41 4.53
CA ARG A 56 -18.71 -3.80 4.13
C ARG A 56 -19.04 -4.10 2.67
N VAL A 57 -18.04 -4.28 1.82
CA VAL A 57 -18.19 -4.55 0.38
C VAL A 57 -17.99 -6.05 0.10
N ASN A 58 -18.96 -6.68 -0.59
CA ASN A 58 -18.88 -8.08 -1.02
C ASN A 58 -18.72 -8.20 -2.55
N SER A 59 -17.71 -7.53 -3.11
CA SER A 59 -17.46 -7.55 -4.55
C SER A 59 -15.96 -7.51 -4.80
N LEU A 60 -15.47 -8.48 -5.59
CA LEU A 60 -14.05 -8.60 -5.91
C LEU A 60 -13.58 -7.42 -6.78
N PRO A 61 -14.23 -7.05 -7.89
CA PRO A 61 -13.80 -5.89 -8.68
C PRO A 61 -13.83 -4.59 -7.88
N LEU A 62 -14.87 -4.37 -7.07
CA LEU A 62 -14.95 -3.17 -6.24
C LEU A 62 -13.87 -3.14 -5.16
N GLY A 63 -13.53 -4.28 -4.55
CA GLY A 63 -12.44 -4.34 -3.57
C GLY A 63 -11.08 -4.03 -4.17
N ILE A 64 -10.81 -4.49 -5.39
CA ILE A 64 -9.57 -4.15 -6.12
C ILE A 64 -9.55 -2.66 -6.44
N LEU A 65 -10.65 -2.11 -6.97
CA LEU A 65 -10.75 -0.69 -7.31
C LEU A 65 -10.58 0.22 -6.09
N ILE A 66 -11.24 -0.12 -4.98
CA ILE A 66 -11.08 0.60 -3.71
C ILE A 66 -9.63 0.47 -3.21
N GLY A 67 -9.04 -0.72 -3.31
CA GLY A 67 -7.64 -0.95 -2.98
C GLY A 67 -6.68 -0.03 -3.73
N LEU A 68 -6.86 0.05 -5.06
CA LEU A 68 -6.12 0.96 -5.93
C LEU A 68 -6.29 2.42 -5.51
N ILE A 69 -7.55 2.89 -5.36
CA ILE A 69 -7.84 4.28 -5.00
C ILE A 69 -7.22 4.64 -3.65
N VAL A 70 -7.39 3.79 -2.64
CA VAL A 70 -6.84 4.04 -1.30
C VAL A 70 -5.33 4.13 -1.33
N ALA A 71 -4.66 3.20 -2.02
CA ALA A 71 -3.20 3.22 -2.10
C ALA A 71 -2.69 4.46 -2.86
N ILE A 72 -3.32 4.83 -3.99
CA ILE A 72 -3.01 6.06 -4.73
C ILE A 72 -3.14 7.29 -3.81
N LEU A 73 -4.24 7.39 -3.07
CA LEU A 73 -4.45 8.53 -2.16
C LEU A 73 -3.40 8.59 -1.04
N VAL A 74 -2.95 7.44 -0.53
CA VAL A 74 -1.93 7.38 0.52
C VAL A 74 -0.53 7.66 -0.03
N THR A 75 -0.21 7.23 -1.26
CA THR A 75 1.12 7.41 -1.85
C THR A 75 1.29 8.77 -2.54
N LEU A 76 0.21 9.38 -3.03
CA LEU A 76 0.25 10.63 -3.79
C LEU A 76 1.01 11.78 -3.10
N PRO A 77 0.83 12.06 -1.79
CA PRO A 77 1.59 13.12 -1.14
C PRO A 77 3.10 12.90 -1.23
N PHE A 78 3.56 11.65 -1.13
CA PHE A 78 4.97 11.30 -1.21
C PHE A 78 5.49 11.32 -2.64
N ALA A 79 4.67 10.92 -3.62
CA ALA A 79 5.02 10.94 -5.03
C ALA A 79 5.15 12.37 -5.60
N LEU A 80 4.52 13.36 -4.96
CA LEU A 80 4.60 14.78 -5.36
C LEU A 80 5.71 15.55 -4.63
N MET A 81 6.33 14.96 -3.61
CA MET A 81 7.44 15.59 -2.90
C MET A 81 8.73 15.50 -3.73
N GLU A 82 9.48 16.59 -3.71
CA GLU A 82 10.85 16.61 -4.20
C GLU A 82 11.76 15.98 -3.16
N ASP A 83 12.63 15.07 -3.60
CA ASP A 83 13.62 14.47 -2.74
C ASP A 83 14.69 15.51 -2.35
N PRO A 84 14.92 15.77 -1.05
CA PRO A 84 15.78 16.88 -0.62
C PRO A 84 17.27 16.64 -0.88
N ALA A 85 17.69 15.39 -1.14
CA ALA A 85 19.09 15.06 -1.42
C ALA A 85 19.41 15.17 -2.93
N THR A 86 18.44 14.84 -3.78
CA THR A 86 18.64 14.70 -5.23
C THR A 86 17.96 15.81 -6.05
N GLY A 87 16.97 16.50 -5.47
CA GLY A 87 16.15 17.48 -6.17
C GLY A 87 15.17 16.87 -7.19
N ASN A 88 15.01 15.54 -7.20
CA ASN A 88 14.17 14.84 -8.16
C ASN A 88 12.80 14.48 -7.56
N THR A 89 11.79 14.41 -8.43
CA THR A 89 10.47 13.87 -8.07
C THR A 89 10.34 12.43 -8.59
N TYR A 90 10.22 11.48 -7.68
CA TYR A 90 10.10 10.04 -7.99
C TYR A 90 8.63 9.60 -8.14
N PHE A 91 7.89 10.30 -8.99
CA PHE A 91 6.44 10.17 -9.05
C PHE A 91 6.00 8.74 -9.42
N TRP A 92 6.53 8.18 -10.50
CA TRP A 92 6.08 6.88 -11.02
C TRP A 92 6.64 5.72 -10.21
N GLU A 93 7.87 5.88 -9.73
CA GLU A 93 8.59 4.95 -8.87
C GLU A 93 7.87 4.76 -7.54
N ILE A 94 7.22 5.79 -7.02
CA ILE A 94 6.41 5.72 -5.79
C ILE A 94 4.97 5.30 -6.09
N MET A 95 4.37 5.82 -7.16
CA MET A 95 2.94 5.63 -7.44
C MET A 95 2.62 4.20 -7.91
N LEU A 96 3.39 3.65 -8.84
CA LEU A 96 3.06 2.37 -9.48
C LEU A 96 3.17 1.18 -8.50
N PRO A 97 4.28 1.00 -7.76
CA PRO A 97 4.38 -0.11 -6.84
C PRO A 97 3.38 0.04 -5.68
N GLY A 98 3.21 1.26 -5.14
CA GLY A 98 2.21 1.55 -4.11
C GLY A 98 0.77 1.22 -4.56
N ALA A 99 0.36 1.64 -5.75
CA ALA A 99 -0.95 1.31 -6.30
C ALA A 99 -1.14 -0.21 -6.47
N LEU A 100 -0.10 -0.91 -6.93
CA LEU A 100 -0.10 -2.37 -7.06
C LEU A 100 -0.27 -3.05 -5.69
N VAL A 101 0.40 -2.58 -4.64
CA VAL A 101 0.17 -3.05 -3.27
C VAL A 101 -1.30 -2.91 -2.89
N GLY A 102 -1.90 -1.74 -3.12
CA GLY A 102 -3.33 -1.51 -2.89
C GLY A 102 -4.24 -2.51 -3.62
N ALA A 103 -3.97 -2.75 -4.90
CA ALA A 103 -4.73 -3.69 -5.72
C ALA A 103 -4.64 -5.12 -5.16
N ILE A 104 -3.43 -5.57 -4.80
CA ILE A 104 -3.18 -6.91 -4.25
C ILE A 104 -3.88 -7.06 -2.90
N VAL A 105 -3.77 -6.06 -2.01
CA VAL A 105 -4.45 -6.08 -0.71
C VAL A 105 -5.98 -6.09 -0.90
N GLY A 106 -6.51 -5.30 -1.82
CA GLY A 106 -7.93 -5.30 -2.17
C GLY A 106 -8.43 -6.65 -2.69
N TYR A 107 -7.67 -7.26 -3.60
CA TYR A 107 -7.93 -8.61 -4.09
C TYR A 107 -7.92 -9.63 -2.96
N ALA A 108 -6.84 -9.67 -2.16
CA ALA A 108 -6.64 -10.70 -1.16
C ALA A 108 -7.65 -10.60 -0.02
N THR A 109 -7.97 -9.39 0.44
CA THR A 109 -8.99 -9.16 1.48
C THR A 109 -10.39 -9.57 1.03
N GLN A 110 -10.73 -9.40 -0.25
CA GLN A 110 -12.01 -9.88 -0.79
C GLN A 110 -12.03 -11.38 -1.07
N ARG A 111 -10.94 -11.94 -1.61
CA ARG A 111 -10.88 -13.34 -2.05
C ARG A 111 -10.65 -14.32 -0.91
N TYR A 112 -9.79 -13.97 0.05
CA TYR A 112 -9.32 -14.87 1.11
C TYR A 112 -9.72 -14.42 2.52
N GLY A 113 -10.17 -13.17 2.68
CA GLY A 113 -10.53 -12.64 3.98
C GLY A 113 -11.93 -13.07 4.42
N ILE A 114 -12.02 -13.56 5.67
CA ILE A 114 -13.28 -13.98 6.26
C ILE A 114 -13.98 -12.76 6.87
N ARG A 115 -15.28 -12.60 6.57
CA ARG A 115 -16.09 -11.57 7.22
C ARG A 115 -16.25 -11.96 8.70
N LYS A 116 -15.80 -11.10 9.61
CA LYS A 116 -16.11 -11.28 11.03
C LYS A 116 -17.62 -11.00 11.16
N GLN A 117 -18.40 -11.99 11.59
CA GLN A 117 -19.79 -11.73 12.00
C GLN A 117 -19.73 -10.78 13.19
N ALA A 118 -20.57 -9.73 13.16
CA ALA A 118 -20.76 -8.92 14.36
C ALA A 118 -21.33 -9.85 15.44
N ALA A 119 -20.65 -9.91 16.59
CA ALA A 119 -21.14 -10.62 17.76
C ALA A 119 -22.33 -9.86 18.35
#